data_AF-A0A3B9V239-F1
#
_entry.id   AF-A0A3B9V239-F1
#
_cell.length_a   1.000
_cell.length_b   1.000
_cell.length_c   1.000
_cell.angle_alpha   90.00
_cell.angle_beta   90.00
_cell.angle_gamma   90.00
#
_symmetry.space_group_name_H-M   'P 1'
#
loop_
_entity.id
_entity.type
_entity.pdbx_description
1 polymer ?
#
loop_
_entity_poly.entity_id
_entity_poly.type
_entity_poly.pdbx_seq_one_letter_code
_entity_poly.pdbx_strand_id
1 'polypeptide(L)'
;SLYTNRRRAILTVVEDTSPGVHDMLMAACDNERYGLLGCTEYHDNCSDNLRSGTQALGVEVPTVPSPLNLFMNIPWTVSGQLAFEAPVTAPGDYIVLRAEMDAVVAFSACPQDILPINGQQTPPTEAHYQVIT
;
A
#
# COMPACT_ATOMS: atom_id res chain seq x y z
N SER A 1 5.25 -9.20 -13.40
CA SER A 1 3.79 -9.06 -13.47
C SER A 1 3.16 -9.50 -12.16
N LEU A 2 2.02 -8.89 -11.81
CA LEU A 2 1.18 -9.18 -10.64
C LEU A 2 0.00 -10.06 -11.07
N TYR A 3 -0.45 -10.92 -10.17
CA TYR A 3 -1.43 -11.97 -10.49
C TYR A 3 -2.65 -11.93 -9.57
N THR A 4 -3.80 -12.29 -10.14
CA THR A 4 -5.00 -12.61 -9.38
C THR A 4 -4.81 -13.88 -8.53
N ASN A 5 -5.70 -14.10 -7.58
CA ASN A 5 -5.83 -15.39 -6.86
C ASN A 5 -6.15 -16.59 -7.77
N ARG A 6 -6.45 -16.38 -9.06
CA ARG A 6 -6.62 -17.43 -10.07
C ARG A 6 -5.41 -17.57 -11.00
N ARG A 7 -4.25 -17.01 -10.62
CA ARG A 7 -2.98 -17.10 -11.37
C ARG A 7 -3.04 -16.52 -12.79
N ARG A 8 -3.99 -15.60 -13.03
CA ARG A 8 -4.06 -14.80 -14.25
C ARG A 8 -3.41 -13.45 -14.00
N ALA A 9 -2.59 -12.97 -14.92
CA ALA A 9 -1.99 -11.64 -14.82
C ALA A 9 -3.11 -10.58 -14.74
N ILE A 10 -2.94 -9.58 -13.88
CA ILE A 10 -3.89 -8.46 -13.72
C ILE A 10 -3.23 -7.12 -13.97
N LEU A 11 -1.99 -6.96 -13.50
CA LEU A 11 -1.19 -5.75 -13.66
C LEU A 11 0.24 -6.15 -14.01
N THR A 12 0.94 -5.34 -14.79
CA THR A 12 2.38 -5.47 -15.02
C THR A 12 3.07 -4.15 -14.69
N VAL A 13 4.09 -4.21 -13.84
CA VAL A 13 5.02 -3.09 -13.65
C VAL A 13 5.79 -2.91 -14.95
N VAL A 14 5.63 -1.76 -15.60
CA VAL A 14 6.34 -1.43 -16.86
C VAL A 14 7.45 -0.42 -16.65
N GLU A 15 7.37 0.35 -15.57
CA GLU A 15 8.38 1.33 -15.17
C GLU A 15 8.31 1.53 -13.66
N ASP A 16 9.46 1.72 -13.04
CA ASP A 16 9.64 2.10 -11.65
C ASP A 16 10.90 2.97 -11.56
N THR A 17 10.73 4.24 -11.22
CA THR A 17 11.87 5.18 -11.11
C THR A 17 12.51 5.15 -9.74
N SER A 18 11.88 4.48 -8.77
CA SER A 18 12.40 4.35 -7.42
C SER A 18 13.55 3.34 -7.35
N PRO A 19 14.22 3.21 -6.20
CA PRO A 19 15.18 2.11 -5.97
C PRO A 19 14.58 0.69 -6.01
N GLY A 20 13.28 0.51 -6.28
CA GLY A 20 12.63 -0.78 -6.44
C GLY A 20 12.18 -1.46 -5.15
N VAL A 21 11.97 -0.68 -4.08
CA VAL A 21 11.60 -1.20 -2.76
C VAL A 21 10.10 -1.04 -2.52
N HIS A 22 9.40 -2.17 -2.51
CA HIS A 22 7.98 -2.27 -2.20
C HIS A 22 7.75 -3.52 -1.34
N ASP A 23 6.70 -3.51 -0.53
CA ASP A 23 6.35 -4.65 0.32
C ASP A 23 5.07 -5.36 -0.16
N MET A 24 5.05 -6.68 -0.02
CA MET A 24 3.90 -7.55 -0.27
C MET A 24 3.66 -8.54 0.88
N LEU A 25 4.33 -8.34 2.04
CA LEU A 25 4.24 -9.23 3.21
C LEU A 25 3.30 -8.67 4.28
N MET A 26 3.25 -7.35 4.43
CA MET A 26 2.47 -6.70 5.47
C MET A 26 1.02 -6.50 5.03
N ALA A 27 0.09 -6.85 5.92
CA ALA A 27 -1.32 -6.53 5.75
C ALA A 27 -1.54 -5.01 5.70
N ALA A 28 -2.65 -4.59 5.09
CA ALA A 28 -3.13 -3.23 5.19
C ALA A 28 -3.30 -2.84 6.68
N CYS A 29 -2.97 -1.61 7.05
CA CYS A 29 -3.25 -1.15 8.41
C CYS A 29 -4.77 -1.15 8.67
N ASP A 30 -5.12 -1.39 9.92
CA ASP A 30 -6.47 -1.44 10.45
C ASP A 30 -6.49 -0.87 11.89
N ASN A 31 -7.68 -0.69 12.45
CA ASN A 31 -7.81 -0.17 13.81
C ASN A 31 -7.09 -1.05 14.86
N GLU A 32 -7.06 -2.37 14.67
CA GLU A 32 -6.36 -3.29 15.57
C GLU A 32 -4.85 -3.04 15.56
N ARG A 33 -4.26 -2.77 14.38
CA ARG A 33 -2.86 -2.40 14.24
C ARG A 33 -2.55 -1.10 14.98
N TYR A 34 -3.42 -0.10 14.91
CA TYR A 34 -3.24 1.15 15.66
C TYR A 34 -3.43 0.95 17.17
N GLY A 35 -4.34 0.07 17.59
CA GLY A 35 -4.49 -0.35 18.98
C GLY A 35 -3.21 -0.98 19.55
N LEU A 36 -2.55 -1.85 18.79
CA LEU A 36 -1.25 -2.43 19.16
C LEU A 36 -0.12 -1.39 19.28
N LEU A 37 -0.27 -0.24 18.62
CA LEU A 37 0.66 0.88 18.66
C LEU A 37 0.28 1.91 19.75
N GLY A 38 -0.75 1.63 20.55
CA GLY A 38 -1.18 2.46 21.68
C GLY A 38 -2.26 3.49 21.36
N CYS A 39 -2.84 3.46 20.15
CA CYS A 39 -4.00 4.31 19.83
C CYS A 39 -5.24 3.80 20.58
N THR A 40 -5.93 4.70 21.29
CA THR A 40 -7.15 4.36 22.07
C THR A 40 -8.44 4.79 21.41
N GLU A 41 -8.34 5.58 20.34
CA GLU A 41 -9.47 6.07 19.56
C GLU A 41 -9.40 5.51 18.14
N TYR A 42 -10.42 5.79 17.32
CA TYR A 42 -10.38 5.43 15.92
C TYR A 42 -9.21 6.13 15.23
N HIS A 43 -8.52 5.39 14.35
CA HIS A 43 -7.49 5.93 13.50
C HIS A 43 -7.80 5.57 12.04
N ASP A 44 -7.63 6.54 11.14
CA ASP A 44 -7.75 6.27 9.70
C ASP A 44 -6.82 5.14 9.30
N ASN A 45 -7.29 4.26 8.42
CA ASN A 45 -6.56 3.05 8.07
C ASN A 45 -6.87 2.57 6.66
N CYS A 46 -5.91 1.87 6.04
CA CYS A 46 -6.01 1.43 4.65
C CYS A 46 -7.13 0.40 4.43
N SER A 47 -7.46 -0.41 5.44
CA SER A 47 -8.54 -1.39 5.35
C SER A 47 -9.91 -0.73 5.20
N ASP A 48 -10.17 0.32 5.98
CA ASP A 48 -11.40 1.11 5.89
C ASP A 48 -11.42 1.98 4.63
N ASN A 49 -10.27 2.55 4.24
CA ASN A 49 -10.14 3.31 2.99
C ASN A 49 -10.43 2.46 1.75
N LEU A 50 -10.03 1.17 1.75
CA LEU A 50 -10.39 0.24 0.68
C LEU A 50 -11.91 0.09 0.60
N ARG A 51 -12.57 -0.19 1.73
CA ARG A 51 -14.01 -0.43 1.77
C ARG A 51 -14.81 0.80 1.36
N SER A 52 -14.44 1.98 1.88
CA SER A 52 -15.11 3.23 1.56
C SER A 52 -14.90 3.63 0.09
N GLY A 53 -13.68 3.50 -0.43
CA GLY A 53 -13.35 3.81 -1.82
C GLY A 53 -14.08 2.93 -2.83
N THR A 54 -14.22 1.63 -2.57
CA THR A 54 -14.93 0.71 -3.48
C THR A 54 -16.45 0.82 -3.36
N GLN A 55 -16.97 1.22 -2.20
CA GLN A 55 -18.41 1.42 -1.99
C GLN A 55 -18.98 2.48 -2.94
N ALA A 56 -18.23 3.54 -3.23
CA ALA A 56 -18.63 4.58 -4.20
C ALA A 56 -18.87 4.03 -5.62
N LEU A 57 -18.26 2.89 -5.95
CA LEU A 57 -18.42 2.19 -7.23
C LEU A 57 -19.44 1.04 -7.18
N GLY A 58 -20.10 0.83 -6.03
CA GLY A 58 -20.97 -0.33 -5.82
C GLY A 58 -20.21 -1.66 -5.78
N VAL A 59 -18.90 -1.63 -5.56
CA VAL A 59 -18.04 -2.82 -5.50
C VAL A 59 -17.92 -3.27 -4.04
N GLU A 60 -18.41 -4.46 -3.75
CA GLU A 60 -18.27 -5.08 -2.44
C GLU A 60 -16.93 -5.79 -2.31
N VAL A 61 -16.22 -5.53 -1.21
CA VAL A 61 -14.94 -6.17 -0.87
C VAL A 61 -15.15 -7.07 0.35
N PRO A 62 -15.51 -8.36 0.14
CA PRO A 62 -15.88 -9.26 1.24
C PRO A 62 -14.69 -9.54 2.18
N THR A 63 -13.47 -9.53 1.65
CA THR A 63 -12.23 -9.68 2.40
C THR A 63 -11.22 -8.63 1.95
N VAL A 64 -10.48 -8.06 2.89
CA VAL A 64 -9.35 -7.16 2.57
C VAL A 64 -8.20 -8.03 2.07
N PRO A 65 -7.81 -7.96 0.78
CA PRO A 65 -6.64 -8.68 0.30
C PRO A 65 -5.36 -8.05 0.86
N SER A 66 -4.26 -8.81 0.86
CA SER A 66 -2.95 -8.21 1.13
C SER A 66 -2.67 -7.15 0.06
N PRO A 67 -2.31 -5.91 0.44
CA PRO A 67 -2.00 -4.86 -0.51
C PRO A 67 -0.64 -5.11 -1.18
N LEU A 68 -0.43 -4.43 -2.31
CA LEU A 68 0.90 -4.05 -2.75
C LEU A 68 1.27 -2.74 -2.04
N ASN A 69 2.09 -2.81 -1.01
CA ASN A 69 2.55 -1.64 -0.26
C ASN A 69 3.65 -0.94 -1.05
N LEU A 70 3.25 -0.08 -1.99
CA LEU A 70 4.18 0.69 -2.80
C LEU A 70 5.08 1.56 -1.91
N PHE A 71 6.40 1.53 -2.16
CA PHE A 71 7.42 2.34 -1.49
C PHE A 71 7.67 2.01 -0.01
N MET A 72 6.95 1.03 0.55
CA MET A 72 7.15 0.57 1.92
C MET A 72 8.42 -0.28 2.03
N ASN A 73 9.29 0.06 2.99
CA ASN A 73 10.58 -0.58 3.19
C ASN A 73 10.57 -1.51 4.42
N ILE A 74 10.34 -2.81 4.19
CA ILE A 74 10.23 -3.85 5.23
C ILE A 74 11.26 -4.97 4.99
N PRO A 75 12.56 -4.70 5.23
CA PRO A 75 13.61 -5.67 4.92
C PRO A 75 13.69 -6.78 5.97
N TRP A 76 14.18 -7.96 5.54
CA TRP A 76 14.59 -9.01 6.46
C TRP A 76 15.92 -8.63 7.14
N THR A 77 15.96 -8.70 8.46
CA THR A 77 17.19 -8.61 9.24
C THR A 77 18.00 -9.89 9.13
N VAL A 78 19.29 -9.82 9.47
CA VAL A 78 20.17 -11.00 9.55
C VAL A 78 19.68 -12.05 10.56
N SER A 79 18.86 -11.66 11.54
CA SER A 79 18.26 -12.55 12.52
C SER A 79 16.94 -13.18 12.04
N GLY A 80 16.49 -12.89 10.82
CA GLY A 80 15.24 -13.42 10.26
C GLY A 80 13.99 -12.73 10.79
N GLN A 81 14.09 -11.48 11.23
CA GLN A 81 12.95 -10.63 11.59
C GLN A 81 12.67 -9.62 10.48
N LEU A 82 11.47 -9.06 10.44
CA LEU A 82 11.16 -7.92 9.58
C LEU A 82 11.47 -6.61 10.32
N ALA A 83 12.20 -5.72 9.67
CA ALA A 83 12.41 -4.34 10.15
C ALA A 83 11.37 -3.40 9.55
N PHE A 84 11.07 -2.30 10.24
CA PHE A 84 10.16 -1.26 9.77
C PHE A 84 10.97 0.00 9.52
N GLU A 85 11.44 0.16 8.29
CA GLU A 85 12.36 1.24 7.91
C GLU A 85 11.65 2.35 7.14
N ALA A 86 12.29 3.52 7.07
CA ALA A 86 11.79 4.60 6.23
C ALA A 86 11.86 4.23 4.73
N PRO A 87 10.94 4.76 3.90
CA PRO A 87 11.02 4.65 2.45
C PRO A 87 12.38 5.15 1.93
N VAL A 88 12.85 4.53 0.85
CA VAL A 88 14.07 4.95 0.14
C VAL A 88 13.75 5.78 -1.11
N THR A 89 12.49 6.17 -1.27
CA THR A 89 12.01 6.98 -2.38
C THR A 89 12.28 8.47 -2.20
N ALA A 90 12.36 9.19 -3.31
CA ALA A 90 12.45 10.64 -3.36
C ALA A 90 11.14 11.25 -3.89
N PRO A 91 10.86 12.53 -3.59
CA PRO A 91 9.76 13.25 -4.22
C PRO A 91 9.85 13.19 -5.75
N GLY A 92 8.78 12.75 -6.40
CA GLY A 92 8.71 12.57 -7.85
C GLY A 92 8.97 11.14 -8.33
N ASP A 93 9.37 10.22 -7.46
CA ASP A 93 9.41 8.80 -7.81
C ASP A 93 8.00 8.28 -8.14
N TYR A 94 7.91 7.44 -9.17
CA TYR A 94 6.66 6.85 -9.61
C TYR A 94 6.84 5.41 -10.09
N ILE A 95 5.71 4.70 -10.12
CA ILE A 95 5.58 3.37 -10.74
C ILE A 95 4.47 3.44 -11.79
N VAL A 96 4.68 2.76 -12.92
CA VAL A 96 3.69 2.62 -13.98
C VAL A 96 3.20 1.18 -14.04
N LEU A 97 1.89 1.01 -13.91
CA LEU A 97 1.22 -0.28 -13.92
C LEU A 97 0.33 -0.38 -15.16
N ARG A 98 0.65 -1.31 -16.07
CA ARG A 98 -0.22 -1.64 -17.20
C ARG A 98 -1.29 -2.63 -16.75
N ALA A 99 -2.56 -2.33 -17.03
CA ALA A 99 -3.66 -3.27 -16.87
C ALA A 99 -3.61 -4.38 -17.94
N GLU A 100 -3.68 -5.64 -17.51
CA GLU A 100 -3.70 -6.81 -18.39
C GLU A 100 -5.14 -7.34 -18.62
N MET A 101 -6.11 -6.72 -17.94
CA MET A 101 -7.55 -6.95 -18.06
C MET A 101 -8.30 -5.76 -17.48
N ASP A 102 -9.60 -5.66 -17.76
CA ASP A 102 -10.47 -4.70 -17.10
C ASP A 102 -10.45 -4.93 -15.58
N ALA A 103 -10.09 -3.90 -14.83
CA ALA A 103 -9.88 -3.99 -13.39
C ALA A 103 -10.29 -2.69 -12.69
N VAL A 104 -10.73 -2.84 -11.44
CA VAL A 104 -10.88 -1.72 -10.50
C VAL A 104 -9.64 -1.69 -9.61
N VAL A 105 -8.94 -0.57 -9.61
CA VAL A 105 -7.78 -0.34 -8.73
C VAL A 105 -8.23 0.54 -7.57
N ALA A 106 -8.11 0.04 -6.35
CA ALA A 106 -8.29 0.82 -5.14
C ALA A 106 -6.91 1.27 -4.63
N PHE A 107 -6.80 2.55 -4.27
CA PHE A 107 -5.56 3.18 -3.86
C PHE A 107 -5.80 3.99 -2.58
N SER A 108 -4.94 3.77 -1.57
CA SER A 108 -5.00 4.47 -0.29
C SER A 108 -3.63 5.04 0.02
N ALA A 109 -3.54 6.36 0.19
CA ALA A 109 -2.38 6.97 0.84
C ALA A 109 -2.38 6.54 2.31
N CYS A 110 -1.36 5.79 2.74
CA CYS A 110 -1.35 5.19 4.07
C CYS A 110 -1.29 6.27 5.15
N PRO A 111 -2.21 6.28 6.13
CA PRO A 111 -2.24 7.30 7.18
C PRO A 111 -1.29 7.01 8.36
N GLN A 112 -0.42 6.00 8.26
CA GLN A 112 0.49 5.63 9.36
C GLN A 112 1.43 6.78 9.72
N ASP A 113 1.36 7.23 10.97
CA ASP A 113 2.10 8.38 11.50
C ASP A 113 2.85 8.06 12.82
N ILE A 114 2.73 6.82 13.33
CA ILE A 114 3.41 6.34 14.55
C ILE A 114 4.75 5.66 14.21
N LEU A 115 4.78 4.89 13.11
CA LEU A 115 5.96 4.18 12.61
C LEU A 115 6.65 4.94 11.48
N PRO A 116 7.98 4.79 11.29
CA PRO A 116 8.74 5.56 10.30
C PRO A 116 8.48 5.16 8.83
N ILE A 117 7.52 4.27 8.57
CA ILE A 117 7.30 3.65 7.24
C ILE A 117 6.75 4.62 6.18
N ASN A 118 6.30 5.81 6.59
CA ASN A 118 5.88 6.89 5.70
C ASN A 118 6.90 8.05 5.66
N GLY A 119 8.13 7.81 6.14
CA GLY A 119 9.15 8.85 6.34
C GLY A 119 9.31 9.20 7.83
N GLN A 120 10.50 9.64 8.22
CA GLN A 120 10.74 10.05 9.61
C GLN A 120 10.03 11.37 9.91
N GLN A 121 9.08 11.35 10.84
CA GLN A 121 8.44 12.54 11.42
C GLN A 121 7.70 13.44 10.42
N THR A 122 7.36 12.94 9.24
CA THR A 122 6.49 13.63 8.28
C THR A 122 5.05 13.20 8.51
N PRO A 123 4.09 14.14 8.60
CA PRO A 123 2.69 13.77 8.57
C PRO A 123 2.40 13.02 7.27
N PRO A 124 1.42 12.10 7.25
CA PRO A 124 0.96 11.46 6.02
C PRO A 124 0.69 12.51 4.94
N THR A 125 1.11 12.21 3.72
CA THR A 125 1.01 13.11 2.57
C THR A 125 0.13 12.50 1.49
N GLU A 126 -0.33 13.35 0.58
CA GLU A 126 -1.05 12.91 -0.61
C GLU A 126 -0.15 12.06 -1.50
N ALA A 127 -0.78 11.14 -2.23
CA ALA A 127 -0.17 10.43 -3.32
C ALA A 127 -1.07 10.55 -4.55
N HIS A 128 -0.45 10.83 -5.70
CA HIS A 128 -1.16 11.14 -6.93
C HIS A 128 -1.17 9.94 -7.86
N TYR A 129 -2.21 9.84 -8.68
CA TYR A 129 -2.28 8.86 -9.75
C TYR A 129 -2.75 9.52 -11.04
N GLN A 130 -2.41 8.90 -12.17
CA GLN A 130 -2.91 9.26 -13.48
C GLN A 130 -3.28 7.98 -14.24
N VAL A 131 -4.43 8.00 -14.91
CA VAL A 131 -4.79 6.95 -15.86
C VAL A 131 -4.27 7.38 -17.23
N ILE A 132 -3.40 6.57 -17.82
CA ILE A 132 -2.81 6.79 -19.14
C ILE A 132 -3.52 5.85 -20.11
N THR A 133 -4.18 6.41 -21.12
CA THR A 133 -4.92 5.67 -22.17
C THR A 133 -4.20 5.73 -23.50
#